data_AF-A0A357AJT8-F1
#
_entry.id   AF-A0A357AJT8-F1
#
_cell.length_a   1.000
_cell.length_b   1.000
_cell.length_c   1.000
_cell.angle_alpha   90.00
_cell.angle_beta   90.00
_cell.angle_gamma   90.00
#
_symmetry.space_group_name_H-M   'P 1'
#
loop_
_entity.id
_entity.type
_entity.pdbx_description
1 polymer ?
#
loop_
_entity_poly.entity_id
_entity_poly.type
_entity_poly.pdbx_seq_one_letter_code
_entity_poly.pdbx_strand_id
1 'polypeptide(L)'
;MQHTPVFTEQEIMNDALSSEKQVINAYGTFIAESTCENLRSELAKIINDKQQIQYQIFDAMRQKGWYNTKNANMNDVQTAMQKYQTMKQSMQ
;
A
#
# COMPACT_ATOMS: atom_id res chain seq x y z
N MET A 1 32.52 -25.64 -8.12
CA MET A 1 32.27 -24.22 -7.84
C MET A 1 30.82 -24.10 -7.39
N GLN A 2 30.57 -23.70 -6.15
CA GLN A 2 29.20 -23.48 -5.66
C GLN A 2 28.67 -22.20 -6.32
N HIS A 3 27.60 -22.31 -7.10
CA HIS A 3 26.86 -21.15 -7.60
C HIS A 3 26.11 -20.55 -6.41
N THR A 4 26.49 -19.35 -5.98
CA THR A 4 25.62 -18.53 -5.15
C THR A 4 24.42 -18.15 -6.00
N PRO A 5 23.18 -18.50 -5.63
CA PRO A 5 22.01 -18.06 -6.38
C PRO A 5 21.92 -16.53 -6.27
N VAL A 6 22.05 -15.85 -7.40
CA VAL A 6 21.85 -14.41 -7.51
C VAL A 6 20.37 -14.19 -7.82
N PHE A 7 19.67 -13.48 -6.95
CA PHE A 7 18.28 -13.10 -7.19
C PHE A 7 18.17 -12.22 -8.43
N THR A 8 17.10 -12.42 -9.19
CA THR A 8 16.74 -11.53 -10.30
C THR A 8 16.31 -10.16 -9.77
N GLU A 9 16.41 -9.13 -10.61
CA GLU A 9 15.91 -7.79 -10.26
C GLU A 9 14.42 -7.83 -9.88
N GLN A 10 13.61 -8.63 -10.58
CA GLN A 10 12.19 -8.79 -10.29
C GLN A 10 11.95 -9.43 -8.91
N GLU A 11 12.73 -10.44 -8.51
CA GLU A 11 12.63 -11.04 -7.17
C GLU A 11 13.03 -10.05 -6.08
N ILE A 12 14.11 -9.29 -6.28
CA ILE A 12 14.54 -8.24 -5.36
C ILE A 12 13.46 -7.16 -5.20
N MET A 13 12.85 -6.72 -6.31
CA MET A 13 11.78 -5.71 -6.25
C MET A 13 10.50 -6.25 -5.59
N ASN A 14 10.17 -7.53 -5.78
CA ASN A 14 9.04 -8.16 -5.09
C ASN A 14 9.27 -8.26 -3.57
N ASP A 15 10.49 -8.60 -3.15
CA ASP A 15 10.86 -8.64 -1.75
C ASP A 15 10.78 -7.24 -1.11
N ALA A 16 11.35 -6.24 -1.78
CA ALA A 16 11.27 -4.84 -1.35
C ALA A 16 9.81 -4.35 -1.25
N LEU A 17 8.97 -4.63 -2.25
CA LEU A 17 7.55 -4.27 -2.23
C LEU A 17 6.81 -4.95 -1.08
N SER A 18 7.11 -6.22 -0.81
CA SER A 18 6.48 -7.00 0.26
C SER A 18 6.90 -6.48 1.65
N SER A 19 8.16 -6.12 1.79
CA SER A 19 8.70 -5.51 3.01
C SER A 19 8.02 -4.17 3.32
N GLU A 20 7.88 -3.28 2.34
CA GLU A 20 7.20 -2.00 2.54
C GLU A 20 5.71 -2.19 2.89
N LYS A 21 5.02 -3.16 2.28
CA LYS A 21 3.63 -3.51 2.66
C LYS A 21 3.52 -3.93 4.12
N GLN A 22 4.44 -4.77 4.59
CA GLN A 22 4.46 -5.22 5.98
C GLN A 22 4.69 -4.05 6.94
N VAL A 23 5.65 -3.18 6.63
CA VAL A 23 5.95 -1.99 7.44
C VAL A 23 4.74 -1.05 7.50
N ILE A 24 4.13 -0.71 6.36
CA ILE A 24 2.97 0.18 6.32
C ILE A 24 1.80 -0.38 7.13
N ASN A 25 1.52 -1.69 7.03
CA ASN A 25 0.47 -2.32 7.83
C ASN A 25 0.74 -2.19 9.34
N ALA A 26 1.98 -2.44 9.77
CA ALA A 26 2.35 -2.32 11.18
C ALA A 26 2.21 -0.87 11.68
N TYR A 27 2.66 0.11 10.89
CA TYR A 27 2.52 1.53 11.24
C TYR A 27 1.05 1.96 11.32
N GLY A 28 0.18 1.42 10.46
CA GLY A 28 -1.26 1.68 10.54
C GLY A 28 -1.84 1.32 11.92
N THR A 29 -1.52 0.13 12.43
CA THR A 29 -1.91 -0.29 13.79
C THR A 29 -1.28 0.61 14.85
N PHE A 30 0.04 0.84 14.79
CA PHE A 30 0.75 1.61 15.81
C PHE A 30 0.27 3.06 15.91
N ILE A 31 -0.06 3.71 14.79
CA ILE A 31 -0.61 5.07 14.78
C ILE A 31 -2.01 5.09 15.41
N ALA A 32 -2.86 4.13 15.05
CA ALA A 32 -4.22 4.04 15.55
C ALA A 32 -4.29 3.79 17.07
N GLU A 33 -3.32 3.03 17.60
CA GLU A 33 -3.25 2.65 19.01
C GLU A 33 -2.30 3.54 19.84
N SER A 34 -1.65 4.54 19.22
CA SER A 34 -0.74 5.45 19.93
C SER A 34 -1.51 6.47 20.77
N THR A 35 -1.25 6.48 22.07
CA THR A 35 -1.85 7.43 23.03
C THR A 35 -1.01 8.70 23.23
N CYS A 36 0.24 8.72 22.77
CA CYS A 36 1.13 9.87 22.84
C CYS A 36 1.09 10.66 21.54
N GLU A 37 0.60 11.89 21.56
CA GLU A 37 0.40 12.70 20.35
C GLU A 37 1.70 12.97 19.58
N ASN A 38 2.79 13.24 20.29
CA ASN A 38 4.11 13.46 19.67
C ASN A 38 4.59 12.21 18.95
N LEU A 39 4.49 11.04 19.59
CA LEU A 39 4.84 9.77 18.97
C LEU A 39 3.94 9.48 17.76
N ARG A 40 2.64 9.71 17.90
CA ARG A 40 1.68 9.53 16.80
C ARG A 40 2.03 10.41 15.59
N SER A 41 2.44 11.66 15.84
CA SER A 41 2.87 12.59 14.79
C SER A 41 4.12 12.09 14.07
N GLU A 42 5.13 11.62 14.80
CA GLU A 42 6.34 11.07 14.18
C GLU A 42 6.07 9.79 13.39
N LEU A 43 5.26 8.87 13.93
CA LEU A 43 4.83 7.67 13.20
C LEU A 43 4.06 8.02 11.92
N ALA A 44 3.22 9.06 11.96
CA ALA A 44 2.48 9.53 10.79
C ALA A 44 3.38 10.14 9.70
N LYS A 45 4.50 10.77 10.08
CA LYS A 45 5.51 11.21 9.10
C LYS A 45 6.19 10.01 8.45
N ILE A 46 6.63 9.06 9.26
CA ILE A 46 7.33 7.87 8.76
C ILE A 46 6.45 7.03 7.84
N ILE A 47 5.17 6.80 8.18
CA ILE A 47 4.28 6.03 7.32
C ILE A 47 4.07 6.71 5.96
N ASN A 48 3.99 8.05 5.91
CA ASN A 48 3.89 8.79 4.64
C ASN A 48 5.14 8.56 3.77
N ASP A 49 6.33 8.64 4.37
CA ASP A 49 7.58 8.36 3.66
C ASP A 49 7.63 6.92 3.14
N LYS A 50 7.18 5.95 3.95
CA LYS A 50 7.11 4.54 3.57
C LYS A 50 6.12 4.30 2.44
N GLN A 51 4.95 4.91 2.49
CA GLN A 51 3.97 4.87 1.39
C GLN A 51 4.54 5.44 0.08
N GLN A 52 5.32 6.53 0.16
CA GLN A 52 5.97 7.11 -1.00
C GLN A 52 7.04 6.17 -1.59
N ILE A 53 7.85 5.52 -0.74
CA ILE A 53 8.84 4.52 -1.18
C ILE A 53 8.13 3.33 -1.84
N GLN A 54 7.10 2.77 -1.19
CA GLN A 54 6.33 1.66 -1.76
C GLN A 54 5.75 2.03 -3.13
N TYR A 55 5.23 3.25 -3.28
CA TYR A 55 4.69 3.75 -4.54
C TYR A 55 5.76 3.80 -5.63
N GLN A 56 6.97 4.29 -5.32
CA GLN A 56 8.08 4.31 -6.28
C GLN A 56 8.48 2.91 -6.73
N ILE A 57 8.56 1.94 -5.80
CA ILE A 57 8.84 0.53 -6.12
C ILE A 57 7.74 -0.03 -7.02
N PHE A 58 6.47 0.15 -6.63
CA PHE A 58 5.31 -0.30 -7.39
C PHE A 58 5.30 0.29 -8.80
N ASP A 59 5.54 1.60 -8.95
CA ASP A 59 5.51 2.27 -10.25
C ASP A 59 6.65 1.77 -11.15
N ALA A 60 7.85 1.60 -10.61
CA ALA A 60 8.97 1.02 -11.33
C ALA A 60 8.68 -0.43 -11.79
N MET A 61 8.08 -1.27 -10.94
CA MET A 61 7.65 -2.62 -11.32
C MET A 61 6.56 -2.59 -12.41
N ARG A 62 5.62 -1.65 -12.31
CA ARG A 62 4.54 -1.45 -13.30
C ARG A 62 5.11 -1.05 -14.66
N GLN A 63 6.04 -0.08 -14.70
CA GLN A 63 6.71 0.37 -15.92
C GLN A 63 7.50 -0.77 -16.61
N LYS A 64 8.05 -1.70 -15.81
CA LYS A 64 8.74 -2.90 -16.31
C LYS A 64 7.80 -4.06 -16.68
N GLY A 65 6.49 -3.91 -16.50
CA GLY A 65 5.50 -4.96 -16.76
C GLY A 65 5.46 -6.09 -15.73
N TRP A 66 6.11 -5.92 -14.58
CA TRP A 66 6.18 -6.91 -13.50
C TRP A 66 5.00 -6.83 -12.53
N TYR A 67 4.23 -5.74 -12.59
CA TYR A 67 3.05 -5.55 -11.75
C TYR A 67 1.87 -5.04 -12.59
N ASN A 68 0.94 -5.94 -12.91
CA ASN A 68 -0.22 -5.63 -13.71
C ASN A 68 -1.38 -5.16 -12.84
N THR A 69 -1.80 -3.91 -13.03
CA THR A 69 -3.00 -3.35 -12.41
C THR A 69 -4.07 -3.08 -13.45
N LYS A 70 -5.31 -3.43 -13.13
CA LYS A 70 -6.49 -3.02 -13.90
C LYS A 70 -7.23 -1.93 -13.13
N ASN A 71 -7.64 -0.88 -13.82
CA ASN A 71 -8.60 0.06 -13.26
C ASN A 71 -9.91 -0.68 -12.97
N ALA A 72 -10.61 -0.29 -11.91
CA ALA A 72 -11.95 -0.77 -11.64
C ALA A 72 -12.90 -0.37 -12.79
N ASN A 73 -13.92 -1.19 -13.05
CA ASN A 73 -14.96 -0.83 -14.02
C ASN A 73 -15.74 0.38 -13.49
N MET A 74 -15.95 1.41 -14.32
CA MET A 74 -16.65 2.63 -13.90
C MET A 74 -18.10 2.38 -13.45
N ASN A 75 -18.79 1.40 -14.03
CA ASN A 75 -20.15 1.03 -13.63
C ASN A 75 -20.15 0.42 -12.22
N ASP A 76 -19.16 -0.40 -11.89
CA ASP A 76 -19.00 -0.97 -10.54
C ASP A 76 -18.71 0.14 -9.52
N VAL A 77 -17.88 1.12 -9.88
CA VAL A 77 -17.58 2.29 -9.04
C VAL A 77 -18.85 3.10 -8.78
N GLN A 78 -19.64 3.39 -9.83
CA GLN A 78 -20.88 4.16 -9.70
C GLN A 78 -21.94 3.41 -8.87
N THR A 79 -22.07 2.09 -9.10
CA THR A 79 -22.97 1.22 -8.32
C THR A 79 -22.59 1.21 -6.84
N ALA A 80 -21.29 1.08 -6.53
CA ALA A 80 -20.81 1.13 -5.15
C ALA A 80 -21.10 2.50 -4.52
N MET A 81 -20.85 3.59 -5.23
CA MET A 81 -21.13 4.96 -4.75
C MET A 81 -22.61 5.13 -4.39
N GLN A 82 -23.53 4.72 -5.27
CA GLN A 82 -24.97 4.80 -5.02
C GLN A 82 -25.38 3.97 -3.80
N LYS A 83 -24.87 2.73 -3.66
CA LYS A 83 -25.13 1.88 -2.49
C LYS A 83 -24.77 2.57 -1.18
N TYR A 84 -23.58 3.17 -1.09
CA TYR A 84 -23.14 3.85 0.13
C TYR A 84 -23.91 5.15 0.41
N GLN A 85 -24.33 5.87 -0.63
CA GLN A 85 -25.21 7.04 -0.47
C GLN A 85 -26.56 6.65 0.14
N THR A 86 -27.20 5.59 -0.37
CA THR A 86 -28.46 5.08 0.17
C THR A 86 -28.29 4.58 1.61
N MET A 87 -27.22 3.84 1.91
CA MET A 87 -26.94 3.39 3.27
C MET A 87 -26.77 4.56 4.25
N LYS A 88 -26.07 5.63 3.84
CA LYS A 88 -25.89 6.83 4.65
C LYS A 88 -27.23 7.51 4.97
N GLN A 89 -28.15 7.56 4.02
CA GLN A 89 -29.49 8.13 4.22
C GLN A 89 -30.33 7.28 5.19
N SER A 90 -30.24 5.94 5.11
CA SER A 90 -30.99 5.05 6.01
C SER A 90 -30.48 5.00 7.46
N MET A 91 -29.29 5.54 7.72
CA MET A 91 -28.73 5.64 9.08
C MET A 91 -29.04 6.98 9.77
N GLN A 92 -29.69 7.92 9.05
CA GLN A 92 -30.18 9.19 9.60
C GLN A 92 -31.65 9.03 10.01
#